data_AF-A0A1F9QUV0-F1
#
_entry.id   AF-A0A1F9QUV0-F1
#
_cell.length_a   1.000
_cell.length_b   1.000
_cell.length_c   1.000
_cell.angle_alpha   90.00
_cell.angle_beta   90.00
_cell.angle_gamma   90.00
#
_symmetry.space_group_name_H-M   'P 1'
#
loop_
_entity.id
_entity.type
_entity.pdbx_description
1 polymer ?
#
loop_
_entity_poly.entity_id
_entity_poly.type
_entity_poly.pdbx_seq_one_letter_code
_entity_poly.pdbx_strand_id
1 'polypeptide(L)'
;MPQPDLKPVLISPDEKKLAALARLSAKVSHDFNNILGAIEGYSTLILNTLKEDDPLRPDLDEIRNAVARAAELTKQLQTFSRKQTLQTMNCDLNAAVGSAASALAGALGKSALELELQPDLPALPGDPARLERLLKALALNAGDAMPDGGLIRITTKAVALQPQEVRSPDPARAGLNFIRLSVKDAGRGMSKEVIEHLFEPFFTTKEKGKGTGLGLAVVYGTVKQHNGWLTVETAEGRGTEFLIYLPAPLPTLI
;
A
#
# COMPACT_ATOMS: atom_id res chain seq x y z
N MET A 1 1.47 36.12 -13.26
CA MET A 1 2.62 35.38 -13.84
C MET A 1 2.13 34.01 -14.24
N PRO A 2 2.36 33.53 -15.47
CA PRO A 2 2.01 32.15 -15.83
C PRO A 2 2.85 31.22 -14.96
N GLN A 3 2.21 30.29 -14.24
CA GLN A 3 2.93 29.25 -13.51
C GLN A 3 3.79 28.46 -14.51
N PRO A 4 5.04 28.10 -14.17
CA PRO A 4 5.88 27.30 -15.05
C PRO A 4 5.13 26.02 -15.41
N ASP A 5 5.25 25.61 -16.67
CA ASP A 5 4.61 24.44 -17.23
C ASP A 5 5.15 23.17 -16.53
N LEU A 6 4.56 22.83 -15.37
CA LEU A 6 4.99 21.71 -14.54
C LEU A 6 4.66 20.40 -15.27
N LYS A 7 5.60 19.93 -16.08
CA LYS A 7 5.51 18.63 -16.72
C LYS A 7 5.48 17.53 -15.66
N PRO A 8 4.59 16.53 -15.80
CA PRO A 8 4.61 15.37 -14.93
C PRO A 8 6.00 14.73 -14.91
N VAL A 9 6.48 14.38 -13.73
CA VAL A 9 7.75 13.69 -13.56
C VAL A 9 7.45 12.21 -13.36
N LEU A 10 8.13 11.35 -14.11
CA LEU A 10 8.08 9.89 -13.90
C LEU A 10 9.17 9.51 -12.90
N ILE A 11 8.79 8.99 -11.73
CA ILE A 11 9.71 8.64 -10.65
C ILE A 11 9.65 7.15 -10.34
N SER A 12 10.83 6.57 -10.15
CA SER A 12 11.00 5.25 -9.56
C SER A 12 11.61 5.38 -8.16
N PRO A 13 11.16 4.60 -7.16
CA PRO A 13 11.68 4.68 -5.80
C PRO A 13 13.18 4.36 -5.71
N ASP A 14 13.93 5.02 -4.80
CA ASP A 14 15.33 4.67 -4.51
C ASP A 14 15.41 3.34 -3.77
N GLU A 15 15.78 2.29 -4.50
CA GLU A 15 15.81 0.93 -3.98
C GLU A 15 16.83 0.73 -2.85
N LYS A 16 17.99 1.40 -2.90
CA LYS A 16 19.04 1.22 -1.89
C LYS A 16 18.62 1.84 -0.56
N LYS A 17 18.07 3.06 -0.64
CA LYS A 17 17.52 3.79 0.51
C LYS A 17 16.38 3.00 1.16
N LEU A 18 15.41 2.56 0.36
CA LEU A 18 14.27 1.78 0.85
C LEU A 18 14.68 0.41 1.40
N ALA A 19 15.68 -0.25 0.82
CA ALA A 19 16.20 -1.51 1.36
C ALA A 19 16.88 -1.32 2.73
N ALA A 20 17.57 -0.19 2.95
CA ALA A 20 18.14 0.13 4.25
C ALA A 20 17.04 0.40 5.29
N LEU A 21 16.03 1.20 4.93
CA LEU A 21 14.87 1.48 5.78
C LEU A 21 14.06 0.21 6.09
N ALA A 22 13.91 -0.70 5.14
CA ALA A 22 13.24 -1.98 5.32
C ALA A 22 13.97 -2.86 6.35
N ARG A 23 15.30 -2.96 6.28
CA ARG A 23 16.10 -3.71 7.26
C ARG A 23 16.00 -3.12 8.67
N LEU A 24 16.07 -1.79 8.78
CA LEU A 24 15.91 -1.09 10.06
C LEU A 24 14.52 -1.34 10.66
N SER A 25 13.49 -1.19 9.82
CA SER A 25 12.08 -1.41 10.19
C SER A 25 11.83 -2.83 10.69
N ALA A 26 12.50 -3.85 10.13
CA ALA A 26 12.40 -5.25 10.59
C ALA A 26 12.77 -5.39 12.05
N LYS A 27 13.95 -4.87 12.41
CA LYS A 27 14.52 -4.96 13.74
C LYS A 27 13.64 -4.20 14.74
N VAL A 28 13.31 -2.96 14.40
CA VAL A 28 12.47 -2.10 15.24
C VAL A 28 11.10 -2.73 15.49
N SER A 29 10.47 -3.30 14.45
CA SER A 29 9.14 -3.93 14.59
C SER A 29 9.16 -5.17 15.49
N HIS A 30 10.24 -5.95 15.46
CA HIS A 30 10.39 -7.10 16.35
C HIS A 30 10.45 -6.63 17.80
N ASP A 31 11.25 -5.61 18.10
CA ASP A 31 11.42 -5.10 19.45
C ASP A 31 10.12 -4.47 19.98
N PHE A 32 9.36 -3.76 19.14
CA PHE A 32 8.02 -3.26 19.51
C PHE A 32 7.04 -4.38 19.84
N ASN A 33 7.01 -5.45 19.05
CA ASN A 33 6.11 -6.59 19.33
C ASN A 33 6.42 -7.23 20.69
N ASN A 34 7.69 -7.29 21.10
CA ASN A 34 8.06 -7.82 22.40
C ASN A 34 7.53 -6.93 23.54
N ILE A 35 7.63 -5.62 23.39
CA ILE A 35 7.11 -4.66 24.38
C ILE A 35 5.58 -4.73 24.43
N LEU A 36 4.90 -4.73 23.28
CA LEU A 36 3.45 -4.81 23.20
C LEU A 36 2.92 -6.12 23.82
N GLY A 37 3.59 -7.25 23.57
CA GLY A 37 3.24 -8.53 24.17
C GLY A 37 3.36 -8.52 25.70
N ALA A 38 4.37 -7.83 26.26
CA ALA A 38 4.48 -7.68 27.71
C ALA A 38 3.33 -6.83 28.29
N ILE A 39 2.99 -5.71 27.64
CA ILE A 39 1.88 -4.83 28.07
C ILE A 39 0.54 -5.58 27.98
N GLU A 40 0.29 -6.29 26.89
CA GLU A 40 -0.90 -7.13 26.72
C GLU A 40 -0.96 -8.25 27.77
N GLY A 41 0.18 -8.90 28.03
CA GLY A 41 0.29 -9.94 29.04
C GLY A 41 -0.05 -9.45 30.44
N TYR A 42 0.58 -8.37 30.90
CA TYR A 42 0.31 -7.81 32.22
C TYR A 42 -1.12 -7.27 32.35
N SER A 43 -1.64 -6.56 31.35
CA SER A 43 -3.03 -6.05 31.38
C SER A 43 -4.06 -7.19 31.43
N THR A 44 -3.83 -8.27 30.67
CA THR A 44 -4.68 -9.47 30.69
C THR A 44 -4.61 -10.19 32.03
N LEU A 45 -3.41 -10.33 32.62
CA LEU A 45 -3.26 -10.95 33.94
C LEU A 45 -3.97 -10.15 35.03
N ILE A 46 -3.92 -8.82 35.00
CA ILE A 46 -4.64 -7.97 35.96
C ILE A 46 -6.15 -8.09 35.74
N LEU A 47 -6.65 -8.02 34.50
CA LEU A 47 -8.09 -8.19 34.22
C LEU A 47 -8.65 -9.50 34.77
N ASN A 48 -7.87 -10.59 34.69
CA ASN A 48 -8.26 -11.91 35.18
C ASN A 48 -8.37 -11.99 36.71
N THR A 49 -7.80 -11.05 37.47
CA THR A 49 -7.94 -11.01 38.94
C THR A 49 -9.05 -10.08 39.42
N LEU A 50 -9.59 -9.21 38.54
CA LEU A 50 -10.65 -8.26 38.87
C LEU A 50 -12.06 -8.87 38.74
N LYS A 51 -12.95 -8.47 39.64
CA LYS A 51 -14.39 -8.78 39.55
C LYS A 51 -15.03 -8.07 38.36
N GLU A 52 -16.17 -8.57 37.88
CA GLU A 52 -16.85 -8.02 36.69
C GLU A 52 -17.25 -6.55 36.80
N ASP A 53 -17.58 -6.10 38.01
CA ASP A 53 -18.00 -4.74 38.34
C ASP A 53 -16.85 -3.83 38.80
N ASP A 54 -15.60 -4.29 38.68
CA ASP A 54 -14.44 -3.52 39.13
C ASP A 54 -14.25 -2.26 38.27
N PRO A 55 -14.16 -1.07 38.90
CA PRO A 55 -14.07 0.21 38.18
C PRO A 55 -12.79 0.37 37.34
N LEU A 56 -11.75 -0.46 37.54
CA LEU A 56 -10.51 -0.42 36.76
C LEU A 56 -10.58 -1.25 35.46
N ARG A 57 -11.61 -2.09 35.29
CA ARG A 57 -11.77 -2.90 34.06
C ARG A 57 -11.84 -2.06 32.78
N PRO A 58 -12.62 -0.97 32.70
CA PRO A 58 -12.69 -0.15 31.49
C PRO A 58 -11.34 0.42 31.06
N ASP A 59 -10.51 0.83 32.02
CA ASP A 59 -9.17 1.37 31.73
C ASP A 59 -8.23 0.28 31.17
N LEU A 60 -8.29 -0.93 31.74
CA LEU A 60 -7.49 -2.07 31.25
C LEU A 60 -7.94 -2.55 29.87
N ASP A 61 -9.24 -2.54 29.59
CA ASP A 61 -9.75 -2.83 28.25
C ASP A 61 -9.31 -1.77 27.24
N GLU A 62 -9.27 -0.48 27.62
CA GLU A 62 -8.74 0.55 26.74
C GLU A 62 -7.23 0.41 26.51
N ILE A 63 -6.45 -0.01 27.51
CA ILE A 63 -5.03 -0.37 27.33
C ILE A 63 -4.90 -1.50 26.31
N ARG A 64 -5.70 -2.57 26.41
CA ARG A 64 -5.66 -3.69 25.45
C ARG A 64 -6.08 -3.26 24.05
N ASN A 65 -7.10 -2.41 23.92
CA ASN A 65 -7.49 -1.83 22.64
C ASN A 65 -6.35 -0.99 22.04
N ALA A 66 -5.65 -0.20 22.85
CA ALA A 66 -4.49 0.58 22.41
C ALA A 66 -3.33 -0.33 21.95
N VAL A 67 -3.05 -1.42 22.69
CA VAL A 67 -2.04 -2.42 22.30
C VAL A 67 -2.42 -3.08 20.97
N ALA A 68 -3.68 -3.48 20.79
CA ALA A 68 -4.15 -4.06 19.54
C ALA A 68 -3.99 -3.10 18.35
N ARG A 69 -4.32 -1.81 18.53
CA ARG A 69 -4.08 -0.77 17.50
C ARG A 69 -2.58 -0.62 17.18
N ALA A 70 -1.72 -0.61 18.20
CA ALA A 70 -0.27 -0.51 18.03
C ALA A 70 0.34 -1.75 17.35
N ALA A 71 -0.18 -2.94 17.66
CA ALA A 71 0.23 -4.19 17.04
C ALA A 71 -0.11 -4.21 15.54
N GLU A 72 -1.28 -3.70 15.14
CA GLU A 72 -1.64 -3.58 13.73
C GLU A 72 -0.73 -2.59 12.98
N LEU A 73 -0.36 -1.46 13.59
CA LEU A 73 0.63 -0.53 13.01
C LEU A 73 2.00 -1.20 12.84
N THR A 74 2.44 -1.95 13.84
CA THR A 74 3.71 -2.68 13.81
C THR A 74 3.69 -3.76 12.72
N LYS A 75 2.56 -4.45 12.53
CA LYS A 75 2.36 -5.43 11.45
C LYS A 75 2.43 -4.78 10.07
N GLN A 76 1.90 -3.57 9.90
CA GLN A 76 2.03 -2.81 8.65
C GLN A 76 3.51 -2.46 8.36
N LEU A 77 4.26 -2.04 9.38
CA LEU A 77 5.69 -1.79 9.24
C LEU A 77 6.49 -3.06 8.89
N GLN A 78 6.13 -4.21 9.47
CA GLN A 78 6.72 -5.49 9.10
C GLN A 78 6.39 -5.89 7.67
N THR A 79 5.21 -5.55 7.15
CA THR A 79 4.82 -5.87 5.77
C THR A 79 5.73 -5.19 4.75
N PHE A 80 6.16 -3.95 5.02
CA PHE A 80 7.19 -3.26 4.24
C PHE A 80 8.56 -3.95 4.30
N SER A 81 8.91 -4.49 5.47
CA SER A 81 10.23 -5.05 5.74
C SER A 81 10.43 -6.51 5.32
N ARG A 82 9.37 -7.32 5.39
CA ARG A 82 9.48 -8.78 5.26
C ARG A 82 9.66 -9.22 3.81
N LYS A 83 10.73 -9.98 3.54
CA LYS A 83 10.83 -10.94 2.43
C LYS A 83 10.15 -12.25 2.83
N GLN A 84 8.84 -12.25 3.08
CA GLN A 84 8.12 -13.52 3.22
C GLN A 84 7.92 -14.13 1.83
N THR A 85 8.09 -15.45 1.73
CA THR A 85 7.59 -16.24 0.60
C THR A 85 6.11 -15.92 0.43
N LEU A 86 5.72 -15.35 -0.70
CA LEU A 86 4.30 -15.18 -1.03
C LEU A 86 3.63 -16.54 -0.90
N GLN A 87 2.53 -16.62 -0.16
CA GLN A 87 1.66 -17.78 -0.30
C GLN A 87 1.24 -17.83 -1.77
N THR A 88 1.49 -18.98 -2.40
CA THR A 88 1.21 -19.20 -3.82
C THR A 88 -0.27 -19.52 -3.99
N MET A 89 -1.14 -18.52 -3.81
CA MET A 89 -2.51 -18.58 -4.31
C MET A 89 -2.59 -17.88 -5.66
N ASN A 90 -3.47 -18.36 -6.52
CA ASN A 90 -3.79 -17.70 -7.78
C ASN A 90 -4.77 -16.55 -7.47
N CYS A 91 -4.31 -15.32 -7.65
CA CYS A 91 -5.08 -14.11 -7.39
C CYS A 91 -5.65 -13.56 -8.69
N ASP A 92 -6.96 -13.38 -8.74
CA ASP A 92 -7.60 -12.56 -9.75
C ASP A 92 -7.47 -11.07 -9.35
N LEU A 93 -6.71 -10.32 -10.14
CA LEU A 93 -6.50 -8.89 -9.89
C LEU A 93 -7.80 -8.09 -10.02
N ASN A 94 -8.66 -8.40 -10.99
CA ASN A 94 -9.91 -7.69 -11.18
C ASN A 94 -10.90 -7.97 -10.04
N ALA A 95 -10.91 -9.20 -9.52
CA ALA A 95 -11.67 -9.52 -8.32
C ALA A 95 -11.17 -8.72 -7.10
N ALA A 96 -9.85 -8.58 -6.94
CA ALA A 96 -9.27 -7.75 -5.87
C ALA A 96 -9.62 -6.26 -6.04
N VAL A 97 -9.63 -5.74 -7.27
CA VAL A 97 -10.10 -4.38 -7.59
C VAL A 97 -11.57 -4.20 -7.23
N GLY A 98 -12.42 -5.16 -7.59
CA GLY A 98 -13.85 -5.13 -7.24
C GLY A 98 -14.09 -5.15 -5.72
N SER A 99 -13.39 -6.03 -5.00
CA SER A 99 -13.45 -6.10 -3.52
C SER A 99 -13.02 -4.78 -2.88
N ALA A 100 -11.89 -4.22 -3.34
CA ALA A 100 -11.39 -2.93 -2.85
C ALA A 100 -12.41 -1.81 -3.12
N ALA A 101 -12.94 -1.72 -4.35
CA ALA A 101 -13.93 -0.70 -4.72
C ALA A 101 -15.20 -0.81 -3.86
N SER A 102 -15.72 -2.02 -3.64
CA SER A 102 -16.88 -2.25 -2.78
C SER A 102 -16.63 -1.83 -1.33
N ALA A 103 -15.45 -2.15 -0.78
CA ALA A 103 -15.11 -1.79 0.59
C ALA A 103 -14.79 -0.29 0.77
N LEU A 104 -14.49 0.42 -0.32
CA LEU A 104 -14.26 1.86 -0.34
C LEU A 104 -15.54 2.68 -0.57
N ALA A 105 -16.68 2.02 -0.85
CA ALA A 105 -17.97 2.67 -0.99
C ALA A 105 -18.33 3.42 0.31
N GLY A 106 -18.14 4.74 0.29
CA GLY A 106 -18.34 5.64 1.44
C GLY A 106 -17.05 6.13 2.12
N ALA A 107 -15.91 5.46 1.92
CA ALA A 107 -14.63 5.91 2.48
C ALA A 107 -13.95 7.02 1.66
N LEU A 108 -14.32 7.16 0.37
CA LEU A 108 -13.73 8.12 -0.56
C LEU A 108 -14.41 9.50 -0.56
N GLY A 109 -15.35 9.73 0.36
CA GLY A 109 -16.08 10.99 0.50
C GLY A 109 -16.82 11.36 -0.78
N LYS A 110 -16.46 12.50 -1.39
CA LYS A 110 -17.07 13.04 -2.61
C LYS A 110 -16.45 12.50 -3.91
N SER A 111 -15.41 11.67 -3.81
CA SER A 111 -14.71 11.16 -4.99
C SER A 111 -15.43 9.95 -5.59
N ALA A 112 -15.54 9.92 -6.92
CA ALA A 112 -16.09 8.81 -7.67
C ALA A 112 -14.99 7.84 -8.09
N LEU A 113 -15.33 6.55 -8.19
CA LEU A 113 -14.47 5.49 -8.72
C LEU A 113 -14.92 5.12 -10.13
N GLU A 114 -13.98 5.11 -11.08
CA GLU A 114 -14.17 4.59 -12.43
C GLU A 114 -13.22 3.41 -12.65
N LEU A 115 -13.77 2.28 -13.09
CA LEU A 115 -13.02 1.04 -13.27
C LEU A 115 -12.95 0.69 -14.77
N GLU A 116 -11.72 0.65 -15.31
CA GLU A 116 -11.43 0.21 -16.67
C GLU A 116 -10.63 -1.10 -16.62
N LEU A 117 -11.33 -2.22 -16.45
CA LEU A 117 -10.70 -3.51 -16.19
C LEU A 117 -10.67 -4.36 -17.46
N GLN A 118 -9.48 -4.69 -17.96
CA GLN A 118 -9.37 -5.65 -19.06
C GLN A 118 -9.91 -7.02 -18.59
N PRO A 119 -10.84 -7.66 -19.31
CA PRO A 119 -11.31 -9.00 -18.96
C PRO A 119 -10.21 -10.05 -19.18
N ASP A 120 -10.39 -11.22 -18.56
CA ASP A 120 -9.57 -12.43 -18.77
C ASP A 120 -8.06 -12.22 -18.55
N LEU A 121 -7.71 -11.43 -17.51
CA LEU A 121 -6.33 -11.25 -17.11
C LEU A 121 -5.76 -12.54 -16.48
N PRO A 122 -4.47 -12.86 -16.71
CA PRO A 122 -3.82 -13.98 -16.03
C PRO A 122 -3.88 -13.85 -14.51
N ALA A 123 -4.06 -14.98 -13.81
CA ALA A 123 -3.97 -14.99 -12.36
C ALA A 123 -2.54 -14.66 -11.90
N LEU A 124 -2.42 -13.83 -10.87
CA LEU A 124 -1.13 -13.47 -10.27
C LEU A 124 -0.80 -14.41 -9.11
N PRO A 125 0.46 -14.85 -8.96
CA PRO A 125 0.87 -15.57 -7.76
C PRO A 125 0.93 -14.61 -6.57
N GLY A 126 0.16 -14.87 -5.50
CA GLY A 126 0.19 -14.04 -4.30
C GLY A 126 -0.97 -14.24 -3.33
N ASP A 127 -1.24 -13.20 -2.53
CA ASP A 127 -2.33 -13.15 -1.56
C ASP A 127 -3.33 -12.04 -1.95
N PRO A 128 -4.61 -12.37 -2.24
CA PRO A 128 -5.62 -11.39 -2.64
C PRO A 128 -5.80 -10.25 -1.62
N ALA A 129 -5.68 -10.56 -0.32
CA ALA A 129 -5.86 -9.56 0.74
C ALA A 129 -4.76 -8.48 0.70
N ARG A 130 -3.55 -8.84 0.24
CA ARG A 130 -2.45 -7.87 0.07
C ARG A 130 -2.69 -6.95 -1.12
N LEU A 131 -3.18 -7.49 -2.24
CA LEU A 131 -3.55 -6.69 -3.40
C LEU A 131 -4.70 -5.73 -3.06
N GLU A 132 -5.72 -6.21 -2.35
CA GLU A 132 -6.82 -5.38 -1.89
C GLU A 132 -6.34 -4.25 -0.96
N ARG A 133 -5.44 -4.54 -0.02
CA ARG A 133 -4.85 -3.53 0.88
C ARG A 133 -4.03 -2.49 0.12
N LEU A 134 -3.24 -2.92 -0.87
CA LEU A 134 -2.49 -2.03 -1.77
C LEU A 134 -3.45 -1.08 -2.51
N LEU A 135 -4.53 -1.62 -3.10
CA LEU A 135 -5.52 -0.86 -3.85
C LEU A 135 -6.24 0.16 -2.95
N LYS A 136 -6.65 -0.26 -1.75
CA LYS A 136 -7.25 0.63 -0.75
C LYS A 136 -6.31 1.77 -0.37
N ALA A 137 -5.03 1.49 -0.12
CA ALA A 137 -4.06 2.51 0.24
C ALA A 137 -3.88 3.57 -0.87
N LEU A 138 -3.84 3.13 -2.14
CA LEU A 138 -3.75 4.06 -3.28
C LEU A 138 -5.02 4.88 -3.45
N ALA A 139 -6.20 4.24 -3.40
CA ALA A 139 -7.47 4.93 -3.58
C ALA A 139 -7.76 5.94 -2.45
N LEU A 140 -7.45 5.60 -1.20
CA LEU A 140 -7.58 6.54 -0.08
C LEU A 140 -6.65 7.75 -0.27
N ASN A 141 -5.39 7.53 -0.65
CA ASN A 141 -4.46 8.63 -0.95
C ASN A 141 -4.95 9.53 -2.10
N ALA A 142 -5.52 8.94 -3.15
CA ALA A 142 -6.14 9.67 -4.24
C ALA A 142 -7.33 10.52 -3.76
N GLY A 143 -8.22 9.96 -2.92
CA GLY A 143 -9.33 10.69 -2.32
C GLY A 143 -8.86 11.84 -1.41
N ASP A 144 -7.82 11.62 -0.61
CA ASP A 144 -7.23 12.67 0.24
C ASP A 144 -6.60 13.82 -0.57
N ALA A 145 -6.13 13.54 -1.78
CA ALA A 145 -5.63 14.54 -2.71
C ALA A 145 -6.74 15.37 -3.38
N MET A 146 -8.01 14.97 -3.22
CA MET A 146 -9.21 15.54 -3.84
C MET A 146 -10.31 15.83 -2.79
N PRO A 147 -10.10 16.76 -1.84
CA PRO A 147 -11.06 17.02 -0.75
C PRO A 147 -12.43 17.52 -1.25
N ASP A 148 -12.46 18.19 -2.40
CA ASP A 148 -13.69 18.69 -3.02
C ASP A 148 -14.40 17.65 -3.89
N GLY A 149 -13.85 16.43 -3.96
CA GLY A 149 -14.29 15.38 -4.87
C GLY A 149 -13.54 15.41 -6.21
N GLY A 150 -13.80 14.40 -7.02
CA GLY A 150 -13.09 14.18 -8.26
C GLY A 150 -13.27 12.74 -8.73
N LEU A 151 -12.43 12.35 -9.68
CA LEU A 151 -12.49 11.03 -10.30
C LEU A 151 -11.20 10.26 -10.00
N ILE A 152 -11.35 9.07 -9.41
CA ILE A 152 -10.28 8.10 -9.24
C ILE A 152 -10.50 7.01 -10.30
N ARG A 153 -9.59 6.92 -11.26
CA ARG A 153 -9.63 5.89 -12.30
C ARG A 153 -8.68 4.76 -11.96
N ILE A 154 -9.20 3.53 -11.96
CA ILE A 154 -8.41 2.31 -11.81
C ILE A 154 -8.45 1.54 -13.12
N THR A 155 -7.29 1.30 -13.71
CA THR A 155 -7.17 0.58 -14.99
C THR A 155 -6.31 -0.68 -14.81
N THR A 156 -6.76 -1.82 -15.33
CA THR A 156 -5.94 -3.04 -15.41
C THR A 156 -5.76 -3.47 -16.86
N LYS A 157 -4.53 -3.80 -17.25
CA LYS A 157 -4.21 -4.18 -18.63
C LYS A 157 -3.08 -5.19 -18.70
N ALA A 158 -3.19 -6.22 -19.54
CA ALA A 158 -2.06 -7.06 -19.88
C ALA A 158 -1.10 -6.31 -20.80
N VAL A 159 0.19 -6.35 -20.48
CA VAL A 159 1.24 -5.68 -21.26
C VAL A 159 2.41 -6.64 -21.49
N ALA A 160 2.88 -6.70 -22.73
CA ALA A 160 4.13 -7.34 -23.09
C ALA A 160 5.21 -6.26 -23.19
N LEU A 161 6.28 -6.40 -22.43
CA LEU A 161 7.36 -5.44 -22.36
C LEU A 161 8.60 -5.96 -23.10
N GLN A 162 9.38 -5.03 -23.63
CA GLN A 162 10.71 -5.32 -24.14
C GLN A 162 11.69 -5.55 -22.98
N PRO A 163 12.76 -6.35 -23.16
CA PRO A 163 13.73 -6.62 -22.11
C PRO A 163 14.29 -5.35 -21.43
N GLN A 164 14.55 -4.29 -22.20
CA GLN A 164 15.05 -3.01 -21.70
C GLN A 164 14.03 -2.17 -20.92
N GLU A 165 12.75 -2.54 -20.92
CA GLU A 165 11.68 -1.86 -20.19
C GLU A 165 11.43 -2.49 -18.82
N VAL A 166 11.83 -3.76 -18.63
CA VAL A 166 11.62 -4.49 -17.38
C VAL A 166 12.49 -3.89 -16.25
N ARG A 167 11.85 -3.58 -15.12
CA ARG A 167 12.49 -3.05 -13.89
C ARG A 167 12.21 -3.94 -12.68
N SER A 168 11.85 -5.21 -12.93
CA SER A 168 11.62 -6.21 -11.89
C SER A 168 12.87 -6.42 -11.02
N PRO A 169 12.74 -6.68 -9.71
CA PRO A 169 13.86 -7.10 -8.85
C PRO A 169 14.56 -8.37 -9.33
N ASP A 170 13.81 -9.28 -9.96
CA ASP A 170 14.32 -10.50 -10.62
C ASP A 170 13.71 -10.58 -12.03
N PRO A 171 14.36 -9.93 -13.03
CA PRO A 171 13.87 -9.90 -14.41
C PRO A 171 13.85 -11.29 -15.06
N ALA A 172 14.81 -12.15 -14.72
CA ALA A 172 14.90 -13.50 -15.27
C ALA A 172 13.67 -14.33 -14.90
N ARG A 173 13.21 -14.23 -13.65
CA ARG A 173 11.97 -14.88 -13.20
C ARG A 173 10.71 -14.19 -13.68
N ALA A 174 10.72 -12.86 -13.83
CA ALA A 174 9.53 -12.10 -14.22
C ALA A 174 9.12 -12.30 -15.68
N GLY A 175 10.09 -12.56 -16.57
CA GLY A 175 9.84 -12.66 -18.00
C GLY A 175 9.44 -11.30 -18.61
N LEU A 176 8.65 -11.35 -19.69
CA LEU A 176 8.27 -10.18 -20.48
C LEU A 176 6.76 -9.85 -20.41
N ASN A 177 5.96 -10.71 -19.79
CA ASN A 177 4.51 -10.53 -19.68
C ASN A 177 4.16 -10.00 -18.29
N PHE A 178 3.40 -8.91 -18.27
CA PHE A 178 3.03 -8.22 -17.06
C PHE A 178 1.55 -7.84 -17.09
N ILE A 179 0.99 -7.61 -15.92
CA ILE A 179 -0.24 -6.86 -15.75
C ILE A 179 0.14 -5.49 -15.23
N ARG A 180 -0.29 -4.45 -15.97
CA ARG A 180 -0.18 -3.06 -15.52
C ARG A 180 -1.47 -2.67 -14.82
N LEU A 181 -1.34 -2.34 -13.54
CA LEU A 181 -2.37 -1.69 -12.73
C LEU A 181 -2.06 -0.19 -12.68
N SER A 182 -3.01 0.66 -13.05
CA SER A 182 -2.94 2.11 -12.87
C SER A 182 -3.98 2.58 -11.86
N VAL A 183 -3.59 3.48 -10.97
CA VAL A 183 -4.52 4.25 -10.12
C VAL A 183 -4.22 5.74 -10.34
N LYS A 184 -5.17 6.44 -10.95
CA LYS A 184 -5.04 7.85 -11.35
C LYS A 184 -6.05 8.72 -10.63
N ASP A 185 -5.59 9.86 -10.14
CA ASP A 185 -6.41 10.94 -9.61
C ASP A 185 -6.16 12.26 -10.33
N ALA A 186 -7.09 13.20 -10.18
CA ALA A 186 -6.99 14.57 -10.66
C ALA A 186 -6.78 15.55 -9.49
N GLY A 187 -6.18 15.09 -8.39
CA GLY A 187 -5.99 15.88 -7.19
C GLY A 187 -4.84 16.88 -7.28
N ARG A 188 -4.41 17.34 -6.11
CA ARG A 188 -3.36 18.37 -6.01
C ARG A 188 -1.97 17.95 -6.51
N GLY A 189 -1.73 16.67 -6.79
CA GLY A 189 -0.40 16.14 -7.14
C GLY A 189 0.61 16.27 -5.99
N MET A 190 1.90 16.15 -6.33
CA MET A 190 3.00 16.19 -5.35
C MET A 190 4.13 17.13 -5.77
N SER A 191 4.73 17.81 -4.77
CA SER A 191 5.96 18.59 -4.94
C SER A 191 7.18 17.68 -5.07
N LYS A 192 8.31 18.23 -5.53
CA LYS A 192 9.58 17.48 -5.64
C LYS A 192 10.05 16.93 -4.30
N GLU A 193 9.91 17.72 -3.25
CA GLU A 193 10.28 17.35 -1.88
C GLU A 193 9.43 16.17 -1.39
N VAL A 194 8.13 16.20 -1.66
CA VAL A 194 7.23 15.09 -1.30
C VAL A 194 7.63 13.82 -2.04
N ILE A 195 7.93 13.93 -3.33
CA ILE A 195 8.31 12.81 -4.20
C ILE A 195 9.53 12.05 -3.65
N GLU A 196 10.54 12.76 -3.14
CA GLU A 196 11.79 12.15 -2.64
C GLU A 196 11.61 11.24 -1.42
N HIS A 197 10.51 11.45 -0.67
CA HIS A 197 10.23 10.78 0.59
C HIS A 197 8.94 9.94 0.56
N LEU A 198 8.19 9.94 -0.55
CA LEU A 198 6.81 9.47 -0.61
C LEU A 198 6.63 7.99 -0.21
N PHE A 199 7.67 7.17 -0.38
CA PHE A 199 7.69 5.74 -0.03
C PHE A 199 8.35 5.44 1.32
N GLU A 200 8.87 6.45 2.01
CA GLU A 200 9.49 6.26 3.32
C GLU A 200 8.43 5.96 4.38
N PRO A 201 8.65 4.96 5.25
CA PRO A 201 7.76 4.71 6.38
C PRO A 201 7.60 5.96 7.25
N PHE A 202 6.37 6.23 7.67
CA PHE A 202 5.97 7.36 8.53
C PHE A 202 6.06 8.75 7.89
N PHE A 203 6.50 8.86 6.63
CA PHE A 203 6.42 10.11 5.91
C PHE A 203 4.96 10.44 5.55
N THR A 204 4.49 11.64 5.90
CA THR A 204 3.13 12.09 5.58
C THR A 204 3.08 13.61 5.50
N THR A 205 2.33 14.13 4.53
CA THR A 205 2.00 15.56 4.43
C THR A 205 0.69 15.93 5.13
N LYS A 206 -0.02 14.93 5.68
CA LYS A 206 -1.25 15.14 6.45
C LYS A 206 -0.93 15.70 7.83
N GLU A 207 -1.90 16.40 8.41
CA GLU A 207 -1.81 16.90 9.79
C GLU A 207 -1.52 15.77 10.79
N LYS A 208 -0.89 16.13 11.90
CA LYS A 208 -0.53 15.19 12.97
C LYS A 208 -1.77 14.41 13.42
N GLY A 209 -1.67 13.08 13.39
CA GLY A 209 -2.76 12.18 13.77
C GLY A 209 -3.75 11.81 12.64
N LYS A 210 -3.70 12.47 11.47
CA LYS A 210 -4.56 12.15 10.32
C LYS A 210 -3.93 11.18 9.31
N GLY A 211 -2.66 10.85 9.46
CA GLY A 211 -1.95 9.92 8.59
C GLY A 211 -0.87 9.15 9.34
N THR A 212 -0.80 7.84 9.12
CA THR A 212 0.26 6.98 9.66
C THR A 212 1.56 7.08 8.87
N GLY A 213 1.51 7.55 7.62
CA GLY A 213 2.64 7.56 6.69
C GLY A 213 3.12 6.17 6.27
N LEU A 214 2.34 5.11 6.53
CA LEU A 214 2.70 3.73 6.17
C LEU A 214 2.08 3.24 4.86
N GLY A 215 1.06 3.93 4.35
CA GLY A 215 0.27 3.46 3.19
C GLY A 215 1.13 3.17 1.95
N LEU A 216 1.89 4.17 1.48
CA LEU A 216 2.70 4.02 0.27
C LEU A 216 3.94 3.13 0.47
N ALA A 217 4.49 3.10 1.69
CA ALA A 217 5.52 2.11 2.05
C ALA A 217 4.97 0.68 1.91
N VAL A 218 3.77 0.38 2.41
CA VAL A 218 3.13 -0.93 2.26
C VAL A 218 2.83 -1.27 0.80
N VAL A 219 2.39 -0.29 0.00
CA VAL A 219 2.21 -0.45 -1.46
C VAL A 219 3.54 -0.89 -2.09
N TYR A 220 4.62 -0.15 -1.85
CA TYR A 220 5.94 -0.48 -2.40
C TYR A 220 6.41 -1.87 -1.98
N GLY A 221 6.31 -2.22 -0.70
CA GLY A 221 6.67 -3.54 -0.19
C GLY A 221 5.88 -4.67 -0.86
N THR A 222 4.57 -4.47 -1.04
CA THR A 222 3.67 -5.45 -1.67
C THR A 222 4.01 -5.66 -3.14
N VAL A 223 4.28 -4.59 -3.89
CA VAL A 223 4.70 -4.66 -5.29
C VAL A 223 6.03 -5.42 -5.42
N LYS A 224 7.01 -5.12 -4.57
CA LYS A 224 8.31 -5.81 -4.59
C LYS A 224 8.19 -7.29 -4.22
N GLN A 225 7.30 -7.65 -3.29
CA GLN A 225 7.03 -9.06 -2.97
C GLN A 225 6.49 -9.82 -4.17
N HIS A 226 5.65 -9.21 -5.00
CA HIS A 226 5.16 -9.77 -6.27
C HIS A 226 6.20 -9.77 -7.39
N ASN A 227 7.47 -9.47 -7.10
CA ASN A 227 8.52 -9.32 -8.11
C ASN A 227 8.17 -8.25 -9.16
N GLY A 228 7.35 -7.27 -8.77
CA GLY A 228 6.96 -6.14 -9.61
C GLY A 228 7.79 -4.90 -9.33
N TRP A 229 7.46 -3.84 -10.05
CA TRP A 229 7.90 -2.48 -9.75
C TRP A 229 6.74 -1.51 -9.94
N LEU A 230 6.94 -0.29 -9.47
CA LEU A 230 6.00 0.80 -9.65
C LEU A 230 6.73 2.05 -10.09
N THR A 231 6.03 2.90 -10.82
CA THR A 231 6.43 4.23 -11.20
C THR A 231 5.31 5.21 -10.88
N VAL A 232 5.66 6.44 -10.54
CA VAL A 232 4.68 7.49 -10.23
C VAL A 232 4.83 8.62 -11.25
N GLU A 233 3.73 9.02 -11.86
CA GLU A 233 3.64 10.22 -12.67
C GLU A 233 2.83 11.28 -11.91
N THR A 234 3.44 12.43 -11.60
CA THR A 234 2.75 13.49 -10.85
C THR A 234 3.36 14.85 -11.10
N ALA A 235 2.55 15.90 -10.92
CA ALA A 235 2.97 17.29 -10.84
C ALA A 235 1.96 18.08 -10.00
N GLU A 236 2.43 19.13 -9.30
CA GLU A 236 1.52 19.99 -8.53
C GLU A 236 0.39 20.55 -9.42
N GLY A 237 -0.84 20.42 -8.92
CA GLY A 237 -2.06 20.84 -9.61
C GLY A 237 -2.50 19.95 -10.79
N ARG A 238 -1.80 18.84 -11.08
CA ARG A 238 -2.12 17.94 -12.22
C ARG A 238 -2.55 16.52 -11.81
N GLY A 239 -2.63 16.24 -10.52
CA GLY A 239 -2.96 14.91 -9.99
C GLY A 239 -1.77 13.97 -9.94
N THR A 240 -2.07 12.70 -9.69
CA THR A 240 -1.09 11.63 -9.58
C THR A 240 -1.57 10.38 -10.30
N GLU A 241 -0.66 9.67 -10.96
CA GLU A 241 -0.89 8.34 -11.49
C GLU A 241 0.18 7.37 -10.97
N PHE A 242 -0.27 6.35 -10.24
CA PHE A 242 0.57 5.22 -9.83
C PHE A 242 0.46 4.11 -10.86
N LEU A 243 1.56 3.77 -11.52
CA LEU A 243 1.67 2.70 -12.50
C LEU A 243 2.43 1.53 -11.89
N ILE A 244 1.74 0.41 -11.68
CA ILE A 244 2.29 -0.80 -11.06
C ILE A 244 2.35 -1.91 -12.10
N TYR A 245 3.51 -2.58 -12.18
CA TYR A 245 3.76 -3.66 -13.10
C TYR A 245 3.99 -4.95 -12.32
N LEU A 246 3.09 -5.91 -12.48
CA LEU A 246 3.11 -7.20 -11.80
C LEU A 246 3.40 -8.30 -12.83
N PRO A 247 4.41 -9.16 -12.63
CA PRO A 247 4.70 -10.27 -13.55
C PRO A 247 3.47 -11.17 -13.71
N ALA A 248 3.07 -11.38 -14.95
CA ALA A 248 2.03 -12.34 -15.30
C ALA A 248 2.71 -13.67 -15.59
N PRO A 249 2.29 -14.78 -14.96
CA PRO A 249 2.73 -16.09 -15.41
C PRO A 249 2.31 -16.27 -16.87
N LEU A 250 3.18 -16.90 -17.67
CA LEU A 250 2.80 -17.36 -19.00
C LEU A 250 1.56 -18.25 -18.85
N PRO A 251 0.57 -18.14 -19.75
CA PRO A 251 -0.56 -19.06 -19.72
C PRO A 251 -0.01 -20.48 -19.77
N THR A 252 -0.27 -21.26 -18.72
CA THR A 252 0.02 -22.68 -18.73
C THR A 252 -0.80 -23.26 -19.87
N LEU A 253 -0.14 -23.72 -20.93
CA LEU A 253 -0.80 -24.54 -21.94
C LEU A 253 -1.31 -25.79 -21.21
N ILE A 254 -2.62 -25.86 -21.00
CA ILE A 254 -3.32 -27.06 -20.55
C ILE A 254 -3.59 -27.92 -21.79
#